data_AF-A0A922IGM9-F1
#
_entry.id   AF-A0A922IGM9-F1
#
_cell.length_a   1.000
_cell.length_b   1.000
_cell.length_c   1.000
_cell.angle_alpha   90.00
_cell.angle_beta   90.00
_cell.angle_gamma   90.00
#
_symmetry.space_group_name_H-M   'P 1'
#
loop_
_entity.id
_entity.type
_entity.pdbx_description
1 polymer ?
#
loop_
_entity_poly.entity_id
_entity_poly.type
_entity_poly.pdbx_seq_one_letter_code
_entity_poly.pdbx_strand_id
1 'polypeptide(L)'
;MARSLIESIDFKLFQDDFKNIDQKFLQSVVSIFSFFTFKEIYFEKQFLLITENATYAYGDEICSWFSLEHDMTKPQRISLFNDVIIVQVDSGHGFVAILTDDGRVYLASNDSNWKTNNTFRLINTGNDRFKMIACGWHHLLMLRHDGHVFAIGHNSFGQITGNEKSSYESMIQIDNLKNVKLIACGGYHSFSITKNGEIFSWGLNDFGQLGLGDEENRITPCLVAFPNANSTRIKDIVAGEDYSLFLFKNGEVWGCGSNYAGELGLGDENNRSILTKIPIENVQQIACSSFHSFSLAHDGSSYYAWGETKNGTNWSSPRKLDDSHSSFASASVQVLDSPLTFGLTSTIYEFGSHDSISYKSILPLFDNQDNYDVKFIIDENYIKACKFYLKSVSEYYRRMFSGNWIENDQVTIDDYSYETYYAYLRMLHTGKIHINRQNITELVDLANCYGDERLMEYCETFIRNDLDEQTMPKYLPLINKYELKGSYTIPYYMPY
;
A
#
# COMPACT_ATOMS: atom_id res chain seq x y z
N MET A 1 -9.32 5.97 12.35
CA MET A 1 -7.84 5.96 12.36
C MET A 1 -7.36 4.57 12.06
N ALA A 2 -6.88 4.31 10.83
CA ALA A 2 -6.10 3.12 10.55
C ALA A 2 -4.65 3.58 10.46
N ARG A 3 -3.86 3.16 11.46
CA ARG A 3 -2.40 3.20 11.45
C ARG A 3 -1.91 2.00 10.64
N SER A 4 -0.97 2.22 9.74
CA SER A 4 0.10 1.25 9.50
C SER A 4 1.38 1.86 10.06
N LEU A 5 1.90 1.28 11.15
CA LEU A 5 3.36 1.22 11.30
C LEU A 5 3.89 0.42 10.12
N ILE A 6 5.06 0.81 9.58
CA ILE A 6 6.03 0.07 8.74
C ILE A 6 6.78 1.11 7.87
N GLU A 7 8.07 1.08 7.52
CA GLU A 7 9.30 0.31 7.77
C GLU A 7 10.42 1.17 7.15
N SER A 8 11.62 1.25 7.73
CA SER A 8 12.80 1.68 6.95
C SER A 8 13.22 0.55 6.01
N ILE A 9 13.46 0.82 4.72
CA ILE A 9 13.97 -0.22 3.79
C ILE A 9 15.32 -0.75 4.30
N ASP A 10 15.40 -2.03 4.60
CA ASP A 10 16.67 -2.71 4.89
C ASP A 10 17.30 -3.24 3.60
N PHE A 11 18.15 -2.41 2.98
CA PHE A 11 18.88 -2.79 1.76
C PHE A 11 19.79 -4.00 1.93
N LYS A 12 20.15 -4.41 3.16
CA LYS A 12 20.93 -5.64 3.37
C LYS A 12 20.15 -6.87 2.93
N LEU A 13 18.82 -6.85 3.00
CA LEU A 13 17.96 -7.96 2.55
C LEU A 13 18.08 -8.18 1.03
N PHE A 14 18.36 -7.12 0.27
CA PHE A 14 18.45 -7.13 -1.19
C PHE A 14 19.90 -6.95 -1.67
N GLN A 15 20.89 -7.22 -0.82
CA GLN A 15 22.29 -6.93 -1.14
C GLN A 15 22.76 -7.74 -2.35
N ASP A 16 22.33 -8.99 -2.51
CA ASP A 16 22.67 -9.82 -3.66
C ASP A 16 21.99 -9.33 -4.94
N ASP A 17 20.73 -8.87 -4.82
CA ASP A 17 19.94 -8.31 -5.92
C ASP A 17 20.55 -6.98 -6.42
N PHE A 18 21.08 -6.16 -5.51
CA PHE A 18 21.57 -4.79 -5.82
C PHE A 18 23.08 -4.62 -5.69
N LYS A 19 23.86 -5.71 -5.65
CA LYS A 19 25.32 -5.70 -5.41
C LYS A 19 26.13 -4.78 -6.33
N ASN A 20 25.61 -4.52 -7.53
CA ASN A 20 26.27 -3.73 -8.57
C ASN A 20 25.72 -2.30 -8.69
N ILE A 21 24.70 -1.93 -7.89
CA ILE A 21 24.05 -0.62 -7.94
C ILE A 21 24.79 0.37 -7.03
N ASP A 22 24.88 1.62 -7.48
CA ASP A 22 25.46 2.70 -6.68
C ASP A 22 24.74 2.87 -5.33
N GLN A 23 25.50 2.88 -4.24
CA GLN A 23 24.95 2.96 -2.89
C GLN A 23 24.25 4.30 -2.60
N LYS A 24 24.69 5.41 -3.21
CA LYS A 24 24.01 6.71 -3.01
C LYS A 24 22.63 6.70 -3.66
N PHE A 25 22.50 6.06 -4.82
CA PHE A 25 21.19 5.83 -5.42
C PHE A 25 20.29 5.01 -4.49
N LEU A 26 20.77 3.87 -3.97
CA LEU A 26 19.98 3.04 -3.06
C LEU A 26 19.51 3.82 -1.83
N GLN A 27 20.36 4.69 -1.27
CA GLN A 27 19.98 5.57 -0.15
C GLN A 27 18.85 6.56 -0.47
N SER A 28 18.60 6.86 -1.76
CA SER A 28 17.50 7.72 -2.20
C SER A 28 16.19 6.99 -2.42
N VAL A 29 16.19 5.65 -2.42
CA VAL A 29 15.00 4.83 -2.64
C VAL A 29 14.18 4.78 -1.36
N VAL A 30 12.93 5.21 -1.46
CA VAL A 30 11.95 5.34 -0.37
C VAL A 30 10.91 4.21 -0.37
N SER A 31 10.74 3.51 -1.49
CA SER A 31 9.89 2.32 -1.59
C SER A 31 10.45 1.31 -2.60
N ILE A 32 10.30 0.02 -2.29
CA ILE A 32 10.65 -1.10 -3.17
C ILE A 32 9.42 -1.97 -3.33
N PHE A 33 9.09 -2.29 -4.58
CA PHE A 33 8.19 -3.39 -4.90
C PHE A 33 8.97 -4.42 -5.71
N SER A 34 8.94 -5.66 -5.25
CA SER A 34 9.53 -6.81 -5.95
C SER A 34 8.46 -7.83 -6.28
N PHE A 35 8.57 -8.42 -7.46
CA PHE A 35 7.68 -9.49 -7.90
C PHE A 35 8.46 -10.46 -8.78
N PHE A 36 7.88 -11.63 -9.04
CA PHE A 36 8.50 -12.63 -9.89
C PHE A 36 7.80 -12.70 -11.23
N THR A 37 8.59 -12.80 -12.29
CA THR A 37 8.12 -13.18 -13.62
C THR A 37 8.61 -14.58 -13.96
N PHE A 38 7.88 -15.28 -14.83
CA PHE A 38 8.21 -16.64 -15.24
C PHE A 38 8.81 -16.63 -16.64
N LYS A 39 10.05 -17.13 -16.77
CA LYS A 39 10.77 -17.21 -18.03
C LYS A 39 11.19 -18.65 -18.29
N GLU A 40 10.44 -19.33 -19.16
CA GLU A 40 10.60 -20.72 -19.63
C GLU A 40 10.73 -21.80 -18.55
N ILE A 41 11.78 -21.76 -17.71
CA ILE A 41 12.15 -22.78 -16.72
C ILE A 41 12.59 -22.21 -15.35
N TYR A 42 12.65 -20.89 -15.15
CA TYR A 42 12.94 -20.28 -13.83
C TYR A 42 12.16 -18.97 -13.60
N PHE A 43 12.05 -18.57 -12.33
CA PHE A 43 11.51 -17.28 -11.92
C PHE A 43 12.61 -16.22 -11.87
N GLU A 44 12.33 -15.04 -12.41
CA GLU A 44 13.22 -13.88 -12.37
C GLU A 44 12.58 -12.79 -11.50
N LYS A 45 13.35 -12.24 -10.56
CA LYS A 45 12.87 -11.19 -9.66
C LYS A 45 12.99 -9.83 -10.35
N GLN A 46 11.89 -9.11 -10.41
CA GLN A 46 11.76 -7.79 -11.00
C GLN A 46 11.51 -6.76 -9.89
N PHE A 47 11.95 -5.51 -10.10
CA PHE A 47 11.86 -4.46 -9.10
C PHE A 47 11.33 -3.15 -9.68
N LEU A 48 10.43 -2.51 -8.92
CA LEU A 48 10.15 -1.08 -8.98
C LEU A 48 10.80 -0.42 -7.77
N LEU A 49 11.70 0.53 -8.03
CA LEU A 49 12.38 1.33 -7.03
C LEU A 49 11.84 2.75 -7.11
N ILE A 50 11.24 3.23 -6.02
CA ILE A 50 10.63 4.56 -5.96
C ILE A 50 11.55 5.43 -5.12
N THR A 51 11.93 6.60 -5.63
CA THR A 51 12.56 7.68 -4.89
C THR A 51 11.52 8.79 -4.65
N GLU A 52 11.89 9.84 -3.91
CA GLU A 52 10.98 10.97 -3.69
C GLU A 52 10.48 11.61 -5.00
N ASN A 53 11.32 11.59 -6.05
CA ASN A 53 11.10 12.37 -7.28
C ASN A 53 10.94 11.52 -8.54
N ALA A 54 11.09 10.20 -8.46
CA ALA A 54 11.04 9.35 -9.64
C ALA A 54 10.78 7.87 -9.31
N THR A 55 10.28 7.14 -10.31
CA THR A 55 10.18 5.67 -10.28
C THR A 55 11.21 5.07 -11.24
N TYR A 56 11.82 3.96 -10.85
CA TYR A 56 12.82 3.23 -11.61
C TYR A 56 12.44 1.75 -11.75
N ALA A 57 12.73 1.17 -12.91
CA ALA A 57 12.65 -0.26 -13.18
C ALA A 57 14.04 -0.90 -13.01
N TYR A 58 14.08 -2.10 -12.44
CA TYR A 58 15.28 -2.93 -12.41
C TYR A 58 14.90 -4.41 -12.57
N GLY A 59 15.45 -5.05 -13.60
CA GLY A 59 15.11 -6.41 -14.06
C GLY A 59 14.80 -6.43 -15.56
N ASP A 60 15.04 -7.56 -16.24
CA ASP A 60 14.95 -7.66 -17.70
C ASP A 60 13.51 -7.41 -18.19
N GLU A 61 12.55 -8.13 -17.63
CA GLU A 61 11.16 -8.09 -18.10
C GLU A 61 10.50 -6.76 -17.80
N ILE A 62 10.66 -6.23 -16.59
CA ILE A 62 10.04 -4.96 -16.23
C ILE A 62 10.60 -3.80 -17.05
N CYS A 63 11.91 -3.77 -17.31
CA CYS A 63 12.51 -2.77 -18.20
C CYS A 63 11.92 -2.89 -19.61
N SER A 64 11.78 -4.12 -20.13
CA SER A 64 11.20 -4.36 -21.46
C SER A 64 9.76 -3.82 -21.58
N TRP A 65 8.96 -3.94 -20.52
CA TRP A 65 7.58 -3.41 -20.48
C TRP A 65 7.52 -1.87 -20.54
N PHE A 66 8.59 -1.19 -20.17
CA PHE A 66 8.75 0.25 -20.33
C PHE A 66 9.51 0.65 -21.60
N SER A 67 9.85 -0.31 -22.48
CA SER A 67 10.76 -0.08 -23.61
C SER A 67 12.12 0.47 -23.20
N LEU A 68 12.61 0.03 -22.04
CA LEU A 68 13.93 0.37 -21.48
C LEU A 68 14.87 -0.84 -21.64
N GLU A 69 16.16 -0.58 -21.77
CA GLU A 69 17.21 -1.60 -21.76
C GLU A 69 17.69 -1.82 -20.32
N HIS A 70 17.71 -3.08 -19.86
CA HIS A 70 18.18 -3.38 -18.51
C HIS A 70 19.71 -3.17 -18.40
N ASP A 71 20.13 -2.45 -17.36
CA ASP A 71 21.53 -2.27 -16.97
C ASP A 71 21.72 -2.81 -15.56
N MET A 72 22.58 -3.82 -15.43
CA MET A 72 22.87 -4.48 -14.14
C MET A 72 23.45 -3.53 -13.09
N THR A 73 24.02 -2.40 -13.49
CA THR A 73 24.66 -1.41 -12.61
C THR A 73 23.76 -0.22 -12.28
N LYS A 74 22.64 -0.05 -13.02
CA LYS A 74 21.83 1.16 -12.94
C LYS A 74 20.34 0.88 -13.18
N PRO A 75 19.48 1.16 -12.18
CA PRO A 75 18.04 1.20 -12.38
C PRO A 75 17.62 2.24 -13.43
N GLN A 76 16.63 1.87 -14.24
CA GLN A 76 16.21 2.65 -15.40
C GLN A 76 15.02 3.54 -15.03
N ARG A 77 15.16 4.85 -15.25
CA ARG A 77 14.10 5.81 -14.89
C ARG A 77 12.88 5.60 -15.79
N ILE A 78 11.71 5.51 -15.16
CA ILE A 78 10.43 5.38 -15.84
C ILE A 78 9.81 6.78 -15.99
N SER A 79 9.64 7.22 -17.24
CA SER A 79 9.01 8.51 -17.53
C SER A 79 7.48 8.47 -17.52
N LEU A 80 6.88 7.29 -17.69
CA LEU A 80 5.42 7.09 -17.75
C LEU A 80 4.70 7.64 -16.51
N PHE A 81 5.36 7.64 -15.35
CA PHE A 81 4.81 8.05 -14.06
C PHE A 81 5.46 9.33 -13.52
N ASN A 82 6.08 10.17 -14.36
CA ASN A 82 6.73 11.40 -13.88
C ASN A 82 5.75 12.38 -13.22
N ASP A 83 4.50 12.43 -13.70
CA ASP A 83 3.51 13.42 -13.27
C ASP A 83 2.37 12.80 -12.43
N VAL A 84 2.52 11.54 -11.99
CA VAL A 84 1.53 10.81 -11.20
C VAL A 84 2.21 9.98 -10.11
N ILE A 85 1.57 9.86 -8.96
CA ILE A 85 2.11 9.09 -7.84
C ILE A 85 1.59 7.66 -7.93
N ILE A 86 2.48 6.67 -7.86
CA ILE A 86 2.09 5.27 -7.72
C ILE A 86 1.62 5.06 -6.28
N VAL A 87 0.34 4.72 -6.09
CA VAL A 87 -0.27 4.54 -4.75
C VAL A 87 -0.44 3.07 -4.38
N GLN A 88 -0.46 2.17 -5.36
CA GLN A 88 -0.46 0.74 -5.12
C GLN A 88 0.18 0.01 -6.30
N VAL A 89 0.93 -1.04 -6.00
CA VAL A 89 1.40 -2.02 -6.98
C VAL A 89 1.04 -3.38 -6.45
N ASP A 90 0.54 -4.24 -7.34
CA ASP A 90 0.24 -5.63 -7.03
C ASP A 90 0.53 -6.50 -8.26
N SER A 91 0.80 -7.79 -8.07
CA SER A 91 1.23 -8.68 -9.14
C SER A 91 0.58 -10.04 -9.04
N GLY A 92 0.25 -10.61 -10.20
CA GLY A 92 -0.14 -12.01 -10.33
C GLY A 92 0.92 -12.83 -11.04
N HIS A 93 0.54 -14.02 -11.50
CA HIS A 93 1.45 -14.91 -12.20
C HIS A 93 1.75 -14.38 -13.60
N GLY A 94 2.90 -13.70 -13.74
CA GLY A 94 3.38 -13.14 -15.01
C GLY A 94 2.73 -11.83 -15.42
N PHE A 95 2.12 -11.08 -14.49
CA PHE A 95 1.64 -9.73 -14.75
C PHE A 95 1.76 -8.82 -13.51
N VAL A 96 1.87 -7.52 -13.74
CA VAL A 96 1.85 -6.48 -12.70
C VAL A 96 0.78 -5.45 -13.01
N ALA A 97 0.13 -4.96 -11.96
CA ALA A 97 -0.85 -3.88 -12.02
C ALA A 97 -0.37 -2.72 -11.13
N ILE A 98 -0.50 -1.50 -11.65
CA ILE A 98 -0.10 -0.26 -10.99
C ILE A 98 -1.32 0.64 -10.90
N LEU A 99 -1.65 1.09 -9.69
CA LEU A 99 -2.64 2.11 -9.42
C LEU A 99 -1.93 3.44 -9.14
N THR A 100 -2.41 4.49 -9.79
CA THR A 100 -1.93 5.87 -9.62
C THR A 100 -2.87 6.70 -8.75
N ASP A 101 -2.38 7.80 -8.19
CA ASP A 101 -3.12 8.68 -7.28
C ASP A 101 -4.30 9.38 -7.93
N ASP A 102 -4.24 9.60 -9.25
CA ASP A 102 -5.38 10.10 -10.03
C ASP A 102 -6.48 9.04 -10.23
N GLY A 103 -6.21 7.77 -9.90
CA GLY A 103 -7.11 6.63 -9.94
C GLY A 103 -7.06 5.81 -11.23
N ARG A 104 -6.05 6.00 -12.09
CA ARG A 104 -5.84 5.13 -13.28
C ARG A 104 -5.11 3.84 -12.91
N VAL A 105 -5.45 2.76 -13.62
CA VAL A 105 -4.83 1.45 -13.46
C VAL A 105 -4.12 1.05 -14.75
N TYR A 106 -2.83 0.74 -14.61
CA TYR A 106 -1.98 0.24 -15.69
C TYR A 106 -1.68 -1.23 -15.44
N LEU A 107 -1.59 -2.02 -16.50
CA LEU A 107 -1.25 -3.44 -16.42
C LEU A 107 -0.18 -3.77 -17.47
N ALA A 108 0.81 -4.56 -17.08
CA ALA A 108 1.81 -5.13 -17.98
C ALA A 108 1.93 -6.63 -17.75
N SER A 109 2.21 -7.37 -18.83
CA SER A 109 2.35 -8.82 -18.84
C SER A 109 3.02 -9.26 -20.15
N ASN A 110 3.70 -10.40 -20.10
CA ASN A 110 4.17 -11.13 -21.28
C ASN A 110 3.15 -12.15 -21.81
N ASP A 111 2.09 -12.45 -21.06
CA ASP A 111 1.01 -13.30 -21.55
C ASP A 111 0.13 -12.53 -22.55
N SER A 112 0.13 -13.02 -23.79
CA SER A 112 -0.63 -12.48 -24.92
C SER A 112 -2.14 -12.37 -24.68
N ASN A 113 -2.71 -13.11 -23.71
CA ASN A 113 -4.10 -12.95 -23.30
C ASN A 113 -4.38 -11.55 -22.76
N TRP A 114 -3.44 -10.92 -22.04
CA TRP A 114 -3.62 -9.60 -21.45
C TRP A 114 -3.61 -8.44 -22.44
N LYS A 115 -3.22 -8.70 -23.70
CA LYS A 115 -3.21 -7.71 -24.80
C LYS A 115 -2.41 -6.45 -24.47
N THR A 116 -1.38 -6.62 -23.66
CA THR A 116 -0.40 -5.61 -23.27
C THR A 116 0.62 -5.32 -24.36
N ASN A 117 0.80 -6.27 -25.29
CA ASN A 117 1.89 -6.27 -26.27
C ASN A 117 3.25 -6.06 -25.60
N ASN A 118 3.46 -6.71 -24.44
CA ASN A 118 4.67 -6.59 -23.62
C ASN A 118 4.97 -5.12 -23.24
N THR A 119 3.93 -4.31 -23.00
CA THR A 119 4.05 -2.93 -22.52
C THR A 119 3.02 -2.63 -21.43
N PHE A 120 3.20 -1.54 -20.71
CA PHE A 120 2.16 -1.03 -19.81
C PHE A 120 0.95 -0.51 -20.61
N ARG A 121 -0.15 -1.24 -20.51
CA ARG A 121 -1.45 -0.85 -21.04
C ARG A 121 -2.24 -0.14 -19.96
N LEU A 122 -2.67 1.08 -20.23
CA LEU A 122 -3.74 1.72 -19.46
C LEU A 122 -5.02 0.90 -19.66
N ILE A 123 -5.58 0.33 -18.59
CA ILE A 123 -6.87 -0.36 -18.67
C ILE A 123 -7.90 0.67 -19.15
N ASN A 124 -8.67 0.35 -20.19
CA ASN A 124 -9.63 1.30 -20.73
C ASN A 124 -10.73 1.55 -19.70
N THR A 125 -10.63 2.68 -19.03
CA THR A 125 -11.50 3.09 -17.94
C THR A 125 -12.57 4.07 -18.37
N GLY A 126 -12.53 4.59 -19.61
CA GLY A 126 -13.26 5.82 -19.93
C GLY A 126 -12.98 6.91 -18.88
N ASN A 127 -13.97 7.25 -18.06
CA ASN A 127 -13.84 8.19 -16.94
C ASN A 127 -13.76 7.52 -15.55
N ASP A 128 -13.73 6.19 -15.48
CA ASP A 128 -13.64 5.45 -14.22
C ASP A 128 -12.32 5.74 -13.50
N ARG A 129 -12.40 5.83 -12.17
CA ARG A 129 -11.25 6.03 -11.27
C ARG A 129 -11.32 5.08 -10.09
N PHE A 130 -10.24 4.36 -9.88
CA PHE A 130 -10.10 3.32 -8.88
C PHE A 130 -9.35 3.82 -7.65
N LYS A 131 -9.60 3.17 -6.52
CA LYS A 131 -8.95 3.48 -5.25
C LYS A 131 -8.17 2.30 -4.67
N MET A 132 -8.28 1.13 -5.30
CA MET A 132 -7.58 -0.09 -4.90
C MET A 132 -7.61 -1.12 -6.02
N ILE A 133 -6.55 -1.91 -6.08
CA ILE A 133 -6.39 -3.07 -6.96
C ILE A 133 -6.13 -4.33 -6.12
N ALA A 134 -6.40 -5.51 -6.66
CA ALA A 134 -5.98 -6.78 -6.08
C ALA A 134 -5.74 -7.81 -7.20
N CYS A 135 -4.56 -8.40 -7.24
CA CYS A 135 -4.15 -9.38 -8.24
C CYS A 135 -4.24 -10.79 -7.67
N GLY A 136 -4.96 -11.67 -8.36
CA GLY A 136 -4.75 -13.11 -8.22
C GLY A 136 -3.78 -13.61 -9.28
N TRP A 137 -3.71 -14.92 -9.51
CA TRP A 137 -2.75 -15.47 -10.49
C TRP A 137 -2.96 -14.96 -11.90
N HIS A 138 -4.22 -14.96 -12.35
CA HIS A 138 -4.56 -14.57 -13.72
C HIS A 138 -5.80 -13.67 -13.79
N HIS A 139 -6.13 -12.99 -12.68
CA HIS A 139 -7.24 -12.05 -12.63
C HIS A 139 -6.89 -10.82 -11.79
N LEU A 140 -7.51 -9.70 -12.12
CA LEU A 140 -7.33 -8.42 -11.43
C LEU A 140 -8.71 -7.90 -11.03
N LEU A 141 -8.89 -7.61 -9.73
CA LEU A 141 -10.01 -6.84 -9.21
C LEU A 141 -9.61 -5.38 -9.05
N MET A 142 -10.55 -4.48 -9.33
CA MET A 142 -10.38 -3.04 -9.22
C MET A 142 -11.60 -2.46 -8.49
N LEU A 143 -11.35 -1.76 -7.38
CA LEU A 143 -12.40 -1.13 -6.59
C LEU A 143 -12.52 0.35 -6.97
N ARG A 144 -13.66 0.72 -7.56
CA ARG A 144 -13.94 2.10 -7.95
C ARG A 144 -14.29 2.96 -6.73
N HIS A 145 -14.09 4.27 -6.80
CA HIS A 145 -14.33 5.17 -5.66
C HIS A 145 -15.75 5.09 -5.08
N ASP A 146 -16.74 4.87 -5.95
CA ASP A 146 -18.15 4.72 -5.60
C ASP A 146 -18.49 3.39 -4.89
N GLY A 147 -17.53 2.46 -4.83
CA GLY A 147 -17.69 1.17 -4.15
C GLY A 147 -18.19 0.04 -5.04
N HIS A 148 -18.19 0.20 -6.37
CA HIS A 148 -18.39 -0.89 -7.33
C HIS A 148 -17.06 -1.61 -7.61
N VAL A 149 -17.13 -2.93 -7.77
CA VAL A 149 -15.96 -3.77 -8.09
C VAL A 149 -16.00 -4.12 -9.57
N PHE A 150 -14.87 -3.96 -10.22
CA PHE A 150 -14.62 -4.36 -11.59
C PHE A 150 -13.56 -5.44 -11.64
N ALA A 151 -13.59 -6.26 -12.68
CA ALA A 151 -12.67 -7.37 -12.84
C ALA A 151 -12.27 -7.55 -14.31
N ILE A 152 -11.04 -8.04 -14.51
CA ILE A 152 -10.54 -8.54 -15.79
C ILE A 152 -9.68 -9.78 -15.56
N GLY A 153 -9.54 -10.62 -16.59
CA GLY A 153 -8.65 -11.78 -16.63
C GLY A 153 -9.37 -13.10 -16.86
N HIS A 154 -8.80 -14.15 -16.27
CA HIS A 154 -9.27 -15.52 -16.33
C HIS A 154 -10.56 -15.74 -15.52
N ASN A 155 -11.51 -16.53 -16.03
CA ASN A 155 -12.79 -16.79 -15.35
C ASN A 155 -13.19 -18.28 -15.24
N SER A 156 -12.28 -19.25 -15.39
CA SER A 156 -12.69 -20.66 -15.44
C SER A 156 -13.34 -21.19 -14.15
N PHE A 157 -13.15 -20.49 -13.02
CA PHE A 157 -13.79 -20.80 -11.74
C PHE A 157 -14.80 -19.72 -11.31
N GLY A 158 -15.06 -18.73 -12.16
CA GLY A 158 -15.97 -17.63 -11.87
C GLY A 158 -15.39 -16.47 -11.07
N GLN A 159 -14.07 -16.38 -10.91
CA GLN A 159 -13.36 -15.37 -10.11
C GLN A 159 -13.53 -13.91 -10.60
N ILE A 160 -13.92 -13.69 -11.86
CA ILE A 160 -14.29 -12.35 -12.39
C ILE A 160 -15.81 -12.21 -12.63
N THR A 161 -16.57 -13.24 -12.22
CA THR A 161 -18.03 -13.35 -12.07
C THR A 161 -18.89 -13.84 -13.24
N GLY A 162 -19.93 -14.61 -12.90
CA GLY A 162 -21.32 -14.35 -13.29
C GLY A 162 -21.89 -14.99 -14.54
N ASN A 163 -21.20 -15.98 -15.16
CA ASN A 163 -21.51 -16.67 -16.44
C ASN A 163 -20.73 -16.18 -17.67
N GLU A 164 -19.96 -15.10 -17.55
CA GLU A 164 -19.16 -14.57 -18.67
C GLU A 164 -17.91 -15.41 -18.91
N LYS A 165 -17.42 -15.45 -20.15
CA LYS A 165 -16.10 -16.02 -20.46
C LYS A 165 -14.99 -15.09 -19.93
N SER A 166 -13.78 -15.61 -19.79
CA SER A 166 -12.59 -14.80 -19.48
C SER A 166 -12.54 -13.52 -20.33
N SER A 167 -12.29 -12.37 -19.70
CA SER A 167 -12.23 -11.07 -20.36
C SER A 167 -10.97 -10.33 -19.93
N TYR A 168 -9.99 -10.27 -20.83
CA TYR A 168 -8.70 -9.63 -20.57
C TYR A 168 -8.63 -8.19 -21.09
N GLU A 169 -9.50 -7.80 -22.04
CA GLU A 169 -9.46 -6.48 -22.65
C GLU A 169 -10.40 -5.48 -21.97
N SER A 170 -11.61 -5.92 -21.65
CA SER A 170 -12.70 -5.08 -21.17
C SER A 170 -13.07 -5.40 -19.73
N MET A 171 -13.25 -4.36 -18.93
CA MET A 171 -13.67 -4.50 -17.53
C MET A 171 -15.10 -5.03 -17.44
N ILE A 172 -15.29 -6.01 -16.56
CA ILE A 172 -16.60 -6.53 -16.18
C ILE A 172 -16.93 -5.98 -14.81
N GLN A 173 -18.12 -5.40 -14.65
CA GLN A 173 -18.61 -5.02 -13.33
C GLN A 173 -19.14 -6.27 -12.61
N ILE A 174 -18.72 -6.47 -11.37
CA ILE A 174 -19.25 -7.53 -10.53
C ILE A 174 -20.60 -7.11 -9.97
N ASP A 175 -21.65 -7.83 -10.36
CA ASP A 175 -23.00 -7.61 -9.87
C ASP A 175 -23.18 -8.08 -8.41
N ASN A 176 -24.25 -7.60 -7.77
CA ASN A 176 -24.66 -7.95 -6.41
C ASN A 176 -23.66 -7.56 -5.30
N LEU A 177 -22.62 -6.79 -5.61
CA LEU A 177 -21.77 -6.12 -4.63
C LEU A 177 -22.15 -4.64 -4.55
N LYS A 178 -22.39 -4.15 -3.33
CA LYS A 178 -22.70 -2.73 -3.06
C LYS A 178 -21.87 -2.21 -1.92
N ASN A 179 -21.47 -0.94 -2.00
CA ASN A 179 -20.74 -0.24 -0.95
C ASN A 179 -19.44 -0.97 -0.52
N VAL A 180 -18.68 -1.50 -1.47
CA VAL A 180 -17.43 -2.20 -1.16
C VAL A 180 -16.36 -1.21 -0.66
N LYS A 181 -15.65 -1.60 0.40
CA LYS A 181 -14.53 -0.86 0.98
C LYS A 181 -13.17 -1.55 0.77
N LEU A 182 -13.13 -2.87 0.66
CA LEU A 182 -11.92 -3.69 0.54
C LEU A 182 -12.14 -4.81 -0.47
N ILE A 183 -11.10 -5.15 -1.22
CA ILE A 183 -11.04 -6.28 -2.15
C ILE A 183 -9.74 -7.05 -1.90
N ALA A 184 -9.75 -8.36 -2.16
CA ALA A 184 -8.57 -9.21 -2.09
C ALA A 184 -8.71 -10.37 -3.08
N CYS A 185 -7.59 -10.90 -3.53
CA CYS A 185 -7.52 -12.03 -4.46
C CYS A 185 -6.52 -13.05 -3.93
N GLY A 186 -6.88 -14.34 -4.00
CA GLY A 186 -5.91 -15.42 -3.92
C GLY A 186 -5.55 -15.93 -5.32
N GLY A 187 -5.15 -17.20 -5.45
CA GLY A 187 -4.80 -17.77 -6.76
C GLY A 187 -5.93 -17.64 -7.77
N TYR A 188 -7.08 -18.25 -7.45
CA TYR A 188 -8.27 -18.26 -8.31
C TYR A 188 -9.57 -17.94 -7.58
N HIS A 189 -9.49 -17.33 -6.40
CA HIS A 189 -10.63 -16.88 -5.63
C HIS A 189 -10.48 -15.42 -5.23
N SER A 190 -11.61 -14.84 -4.83
CA SER A 190 -11.78 -13.42 -4.68
C SER A 190 -12.63 -13.10 -3.46
N PHE A 191 -12.34 -11.96 -2.85
CA PHE A 191 -13.10 -11.43 -1.73
C PHE A 191 -13.45 -9.97 -1.92
N SER A 192 -14.53 -9.57 -1.26
CA SER A 192 -14.81 -8.17 -0.98
C SER A 192 -15.37 -7.99 0.42
N ILE A 193 -15.15 -6.80 0.99
CA ILE A 193 -15.77 -6.38 2.24
C ILE A 193 -16.61 -5.13 1.99
N THR A 194 -17.87 -5.16 2.40
CA THR A 194 -18.74 -3.98 2.34
C THR A 194 -18.41 -3.00 3.48
N LYS A 195 -18.84 -1.74 3.35
CA LYS A 195 -18.75 -0.73 4.42
C LYS A 195 -19.45 -1.19 5.71
N ASN A 196 -20.45 -2.07 5.61
CA ASN A 196 -21.15 -2.65 6.74
C ASN A 196 -20.35 -3.78 7.43
N GLY A 197 -19.26 -4.25 6.81
CA GLY A 197 -18.42 -5.33 7.30
C GLY A 197 -18.87 -6.73 6.89
N GLU A 198 -19.73 -6.83 5.89
CA GLU A 198 -20.10 -8.12 5.27
C GLU A 198 -18.96 -8.57 4.36
N ILE A 199 -18.66 -9.86 4.39
CA ILE A 199 -17.62 -10.49 3.57
C ILE A 199 -18.33 -11.28 2.48
N PHE A 200 -17.96 -11.01 1.23
CA PHE A 200 -18.38 -11.83 0.10
C PHE A 200 -17.18 -12.54 -0.49
N SER A 201 -17.33 -13.82 -0.82
CA SER A 201 -16.30 -14.65 -1.46
C SER A 201 -16.84 -15.33 -2.71
N TRP A 202 -16.00 -15.51 -3.72
CA TRP A 202 -16.32 -16.24 -4.95
C TRP A 202 -15.05 -16.74 -5.67
N GLY A 203 -15.22 -17.61 -6.67
CA GLY A 203 -14.16 -18.25 -7.43
C GLY A 203 -13.95 -19.72 -7.05
N LEU A 204 -12.68 -20.16 -7.14
CA LEU A 204 -12.24 -21.51 -6.78
C LEU A 204 -12.47 -21.79 -5.28
N ASN A 205 -12.88 -23.01 -4.94
CA ASN A 205 -13.18 -23.43 -3.58
C ASN A 205 -12.81 -24.89 -3.26
N ASP A 206 -11.99 -25.54 -4.07
CA ASP A 206 -11.69 -26.98 -3.94
C ASP A 206 -11.13 -27.39 -2.55
N PHE A 207 -10.62 -26.42 -1.77
CA PHE A 207 -10.09 -26.63 -0.42
C PHE A 207 -10.86 -25.87 0.67
N GLY A 208 -12.01 -25.28 0.33
CA GLY A 208 -12.82 -24.49 1.24
C GLY A 208 -12.32 -23.05 1.45
N GLN A 209 -11.49 -22.53 0.54
CA GLN A 209 -10.87 -21.21 0.64
C GLN A 209 -11.88 -20.06 0.63
N LEU A 210 -13.13 -20.29 0.21
CA LEU A 210 -14.20 -19.31 0.28
C LEU A 210 -14.85 -19.18 1.66
N GLY A 211 -14.61 -20.14 2.57
CA GLY A 211 -15.15 -20.10 3.94
C GLY A 211 -16.66 -20.33 4.06
N LEU A 212 -17.27 -20.98 3.07
CA LEU A 212 -18.74 -21.14 2.95
C LEU A 212 -19.30 -22.41 3.62
N GLY A 213 -18.44 -23.24 4.21
CA GLY A 213 -18.81 -24.51 4.83
C GLY A 213 -18.84 -25.71 3.88
N ASP A 214 -18.37 -25.54 2.66
CA ASP A 214 -18.25 -26.57 1.62
C ASP A 214 -17.03 -26.30 0.72
N GLU A 215 -16.81 -27.17 -0.26
CA GLU A 215 -15.70 -27.14 -1.23
C GLU A 215 -16.20 -26.84 -2.67
N GLU A 216 -17.36 -26.19 -2.81
CA GLU A 216 -17.98 -25.94 -4.12
C GLU A 216 -17.57 -24.59 -4.72
N ASN A 217 -17.22 -24.55 -6.00
CA ASN A 217 -16.86 -23.29 -6.67
C ASN A 217 -18.06 -22.32 -6.73
N ARG A 218 -17.81 -21.03 -6.56
CA ARG A 218 -18.86 -19.99 -6.64
C ARG A 218 -18.60 -19.05 -7.79
N ILE A 219 -19.50 -19.05 -8.76
CA ILE A 219 -19.41 -18.13 -9.90
C ILE A 219 -19.96 -16.73 -9.61
N THR A 220 -20.57 -16.52 -8.44
CA THR A 220 -21.09 -15.22 -8.00
C THR A 220 -20.72 -14.97 -6.55
N PRO A 221 -20.55 -13.70 -6.13
CA PRO A 221 -20.29 -13.35 -4.74
C PRO A 221 -21.30 -13.99 -3.76
N CYS A 222 -20.79 -14.77 -2.79
CA CYS A 222 -21.59 -15.39 -1.74
C CYS A 222 -21.21 -14.82 -0.37
N LEU A 223 -22.21 -14.57 0.47
CA LEU A 223 -22.00 -14.05 1.82
C LEU A 223 -21.34 -15.11 2.72
N VAL A 224 -20.21 -14.77 3.32
CA VAL A 224 -19.49 -15.63 4.26
C VAL A 224 -20.08 -15.47 5.66
N ALA A 225 -20.47 -16.58 6.28
CA ALA A 225 -20.94 -16.59 7.66
C ALA A 225 -19.76 -16.69 8.64
N PHE A 226 -19.80 -15.91 9.71
CA PHE A 226 -18.83 -16.02 10.81
C PHE A 226 -19.50 -15.74 12.17
N PRO A 227 -18.96 -16.28 13.27
CA PRO A 227 -19.51 -16.06 14.60
C PRO A 227 -19.52 -14.57 14.98
N ASN A 228 -20.59 -14.08 15.62
CA ASN A 228 -20.75 -12.70 16.08
C ASN A 228 -20.82 -11.61 14.98
N ALA A 229 -21.57 -11.88 13.91
CA ALA A 229 -21.78 -11.05 12.72
C ALA A 229 -22.37 -9.61 12.91
N ASN A 230 -22.47 -9.09 14.14
CA ASN A 230 -22.92 -7.71 14.37
C ASN A 230 -21.81 -6.69 14.08
N SER A 231 -21.77 -6.27 12.80
CA SER A 231 -21.20 -5.06 12.19
C SER A 231 -19.73 -4.68 12.47
N THR A 232 -18.97 -4.50 11.39
CA THR A 232 -17.71 -3.75 11.27
C THR A 232 -16.40 -4.31 11.86
N ARG A 233 -16.29 -5.63 12.11
CA ARG A 233 -15.08 -6.19 12.73
C ARG A 233 -13.90 -6.44 11.79
N ILE A 234 -14.05 -6.74 10.50
CA ILE A 234 -12.86 -7.04 9.66
C ILE A 234 -12.05 -5.77 9.37
N LYS A 235 -10.79 -5.80 9.78
CA LYS A 235 -9.75 -4.81 9.49
C LYS A 235 -9.14 -5.08 8.12
N ASP A 236 -8.79 -6.35 7.85
CA ASP A 236 -8.04 -6.72 6.65
C ASP A 236 -8.33 -8.16 6.19
N ILE A 237 -8.08 -8.44 4.91
CA ILE A 237 -8.13 -9.77 4.31
C ILE A 237 -6.90 -9.93 3.43
N VAL A 238 -6.17 -11.02 3.63
CA VAL A 238 -5.12 -11.46 2.71
C VAL A 238 -5.45 -12.87 2.26
N ALA A 239 -5.27 -13.14 0.98
CA ALA A 239 -5.54 -14.44 0.38
C ALA A 239 -4.25 -14.99 -0.23
N GLY A 240 -3.90 -16.20 0.19
CA GLY A 240 -2.79 -16.95 -0.39
C GLY A 240 -3.22 -17.65 -1.67
N GLU A 241 -2.46 -18.63 -2.11
CA GLU A 241 -2.79 -19.45 -3.29
C GLU A 241 -4.18 -20.07 -3.15
N ASP A 242 -4.36 -20.93 -2.14
CA ASP A 242 -5.56 -21.73 -1.92
C ASP A 242 -6.11 -21.61 -0.50
N TYR A 243 -5.80 -20.52 0.20
CA TYR A 243 -6.26 -20.26 1.55
C TYR A 243 -6.44 -18.77 1.80
N SER A 244 -7.04 -18.40 2.92
CA SER A 244 -7.32 -17.00 3.24
C SER A 244 -7.29 -16.72 4.73
N LEU A 245 -6.81 -15.53 5.06
CA LEU A 245 -6.72 -15.02 6.42
C LEU A 245 -7.52 -13.73 6.57
N PHE A 246 -8.18 -13.61 7.71
CA PHE A 246 -9.07 -12.51 8.05
C PHE A 246 -8.59 -11.89 9.35
N LEU A 247 -8.16 -10.63 9.30
CA LEU A 247 -7.80 -9.88 10.48
C LEU A 247 -8.99 -9.07 10.98
N PHE A 248 -9.41 -9.34 12.21
CA PHE A 248 -10.44 -8.58 12.87
C PHE A 248 -9.83 -7.37 13.60
N LYS A 249 -10.59 -6.30 13.77
CA LYS A 249 -10.19 -5.04 14.44
C LYS A 249 -9.86 -5.20 15.92
N ASN A 250 -10.35 -6.27 16.55
CA ASN A 250 -9.98 -6.65 17.90
C ASN A 250 -8.64 -7.41 17.96
N GLY A 251 -7.99 -7.64 16.82
CA GLY A 251 -6.71 -8.34 16.72
C GLY A 251 -6.81 -9.85 16.63
N GLU A 252 -8.01 -10.42 16.52
CA GLU A 252 -8.18 -11.84 16.24
C GLU A 252 -7.90 -12.14 14.76
N VAL A 253 -7.24 -13.27 14.50
CA VAL A 253 -7.02 -13.79 13.14
C VAL A 253 -7.83 -15.06 12.95
N TRP A 254 -8.49 -15.15 11.81
CA TRP A 254 -9.25 -16.32 11.40
C TRP A 254 -8.76 -16.78 10.02
N GLY A 255 -8.89 -18.06 9.71
CA GLY A 255 -8.50 -18.59 8.41
C GLY A 255 -9.42 -19.70 7.88
N CYS A 256 -9.40 -19.89 6.57
CA CYS A 256 -10.06 -20.98 5.84
C CYS A 256 -9.28 -21.35 4.57
N GLY A 257 -9.57 -22.50 3.98
CA GLY A 257 -8.93 -23.05 2.79
C GLY A 257 -7.96 -24.19 3.06
N SER A 258 -7.02 -24.33 2.13
CA SER A 258 -5.90 -25.27 2.23
C SER A 258 -5.13 -25.09 3.52
N ASN A 259 -4.62 -26.19 4.07
CA ASN A 259 -3.72 -26.19 5.22
C ASN A 259 -2.64 -27.28 5.12
N TYR A 260 -2.32 -27.77 3.91
CA TYR A 260 -1.41 -28.91 3.73
C TYR A 260 0.02 -28.64 4.24
N ALA A 261 0.46 -27.37 4.23
CA ALA A 261 1.75 -26.96 4.79
C ALA A 261 1.62 -26.36 6.20
N GLY A 262 0.41 -26.34 6.77
CA GLY A 262 0.13 -25.67 8.03
C GLY A 262 -0.11 -24.16 7.88
N GLU A 263 -0.40 -23.65 6.68
CA GLU A 263 -0.61 -22.23 6.36
C GLU A 263 -1.78 -21.56 7.11
N LEU A 264 -2.64 -22.31 7.81
CA LEU A 264 -3.65 -21.77 8.72
C LEU A 264 -3.19 -21.68 10.18
N GLY A 265 -2.05 -22.29 10.54
CA GLY A 265 -1.48 -22.16 11.88
C GLY A 265 -2.32 -22.80 13.00
N LEU A 266 -3.13 -23.81 12.70
CA LEU A 266 -4.11 -24.38 13.64
C LEU A 266 -3.58 -25.51 14.54
N GLY A 267 -2.31 -25.85 14.42
CA GLY A 267 -1.67 -27.00 15.09
C GLY A 267 -1.83 -28.33 14.35
N ASP A 268 -2.40 -28.29 13.14
CA ASP A 268 -2.62 -29.43 12.25
C ASP A 268 -2.49 -29.02 10.78
N GLU A 269 -2.63 -29.99 9.87
CA GLU A 269 -2.52 -29.81 8.41
C GLU A 269 -3.84 -30.10 7.68
N ASN A 270 -5.00 -29.95 8.34
CA ASN A 270 -6.29 -30.20 7.71
C ASN A 270 -6.90 -28.92 7.15
N ASN A 271 -7.51 -29.00 5.96
CA ASN A 271 -8.22 -27.87 5.36
C ASN A 271 -9.39 -27.40 6.24
N ARG A 272 -9.81 -26.15 6.07
CA ARG A 272 -10.96 -25.58 6.79
C ARG A 272 -11.91 -24.91 5.81
N SER A 273 -13.10 -25.48 5.63
CA SER A 273 -14.15 -24.86 4.80
C SER A 273 -14.95 -23.78 5.51
N ILE A 274 -14.74 -23.59 6.81
CA ILE A 274 -15.31 -22.50 7.61
C ILE A 274 -14.20 -21.66 8.24
N LEU A 275 -14.48 -20.39 8.49
CA LEU A 275 -13.57 -19.52 9.23
C LEU A 275 -13.29 -20.12 10.60
N THR A 276 -12.01 -20.40 10.86
CA THR A 276 -11.53 -20.98 12.12
C THR A 276 -10.53 -20.01 12.77
N LYS A 277 -10.69 -19.75 14.07
CA LYS A 277 -9.81 -18.85 14.81
C LYS A 277 -8.40 -19.43 14.95
N ILE A 278 -7.40 -18.64 14.59
CA ILE A 278 -5.97 -18.98 14.72
C ILE A 278 -5.52 -18.63 16.15
N PRO A 279 -4.69 -19.45 16.82
CA PRO A 279 -4.28 -19.23 18.21
C PRO A 279 -3.19 -18.13 18.33
N ILE A 280 -3.52 -16.92 17.90
CA ILE A 280 -2.73 -15.69 18.03
C ILE A 280 -3.65 -14.51 18.34
N GLU A 281 -3.21 -13.60 19.20
CA GLU A 281 -4.02 -12.48 19.70
C GLU A 281 -3.29 -11.15 19.48
N ASN A 282 -4.04 -10.04 19.55
CA ASN A 282 -3.52 -8.67 19.41
C ASN A 282 -2.82 -8.40 18.07
N VAL A 283 -3.13 -9.15 17.02
CA VAL A 283 -2.54 -8.97 15.70
C VAL A 283 -2.96 -7.62 15.12
N GLN A 284 -1.99 -6.89 14.55
CA GLN A 284 -2.22 -5.61 13.92
C GLN A 284 -2.16 -5.70 12.39
N GLN A 285 -1.34 -6.59 11.85
CA GLN A 285 -1.19 -6.78 10.41
C GLN A 285 -0.98 -8.26 10.10
N ILE A 286 -1.41 -8.68 8.91
CA ILE A 286 -1.22 -10.03 8.37
C ILE A 286 -0.70 -9.93 6.94
N ALA A 287 0.03 -10.95 6.50
CA ALA A 287 0.53 -11.03 5.13
C ALA A 287 0.63 -12.49 4.69
N CYS A 288 0.44 -12.74 3.40
CA CYS A 288 0.63 -14.04 2.76
C CYS A 288 1.11 -13.86 1.33
N SER A 289 1.62 -14.94 0.75
CA SER A 289 2.00 -15.00 -0.66
C SER A 289 0.95 -15.76 -1.46
N SER A 290 0.65 -15.29 -2.67
CA SER A 290 -0.13 -16.07 -3.64
C SER A 290 0.67 -17.20 -4.27
N PHE A 291 1.98 -17.30 -4.03
CA PHE A 291 2.89 -18.29 -4.64
C PHE A 291 3.54 -19.25 -3.65
N HIS A 292 3.32 -19.02 -2.35
CA HIS A 292 3.97 -19.79 -1.31
C HIS A 292 3.01 -20.08 -0.16
N SER A 293 3.11 -21.28 0.39
CA SER A 293 2.24 -21.78 1.44
C SER A 293 2.70 -21.37 2.85
N PHE A 294 2.96 -20.07 3.06
CA PHE A 294 3.28 -19.51 4.38
C PHE A 294 2.50 -18.25 4.66
N SER A 295 2.37 -17.93 5.94
CA SER A 295 1.68 -16.76 6.46
C SER A 295 2.52 -16.03 7.49
N LEU A 296 2.30 -14.72 7.57
CA LEU A 296 2.95 -13.84 8.53
C LEU A 296 1.91 -13.03 9.30
N ALA A 297 2.23 -12.70 10.55
CA ALA A 297 1.49 -11.73 11.34
C ALA A 297 2.43 -10.82 12.13
N HIS A 298 1.95 -9.63 12.46
CA HIS A 298 2.65 -8.68 13.31
C HIS A 298 1.68 -8.16 14.37
N ASP A 299 2.04 -8.28 15.65
CA ASP A 299 1.21 -7.84 16.79
C ASP A 299 1.48 -6.39 17.24
N GLY A 300 2.40 -5.71 16.55
CA GLY A 300 2.89 -4.37 16.89
C GLY A 300 4.22 -4.35 17.65
N SER A 301 4.68 -5.51 18.14
CA SER A 301 5.98 -5.68 18.79
C SER A 301 6.81 -6.79 18.15
N SER A 302 6.18 -7.83 17.64
CA SER A 302 6.85 -9.04 17.17
C SER A 302 6.18 -9.62 15.94
N TYR A 303 7.01 -10.21 15.08
CA TYR A 303 6.58 -10.92 13.89
C TYR A 303 6.38 -12.40 14.19
N TYR A 304 5.43 -13.02 13.51
CA TYR A 304 5.11 -14.44 13.60
C TYR A 304 5.06 -15.03 12.20
N ALA A 305 5.47 -16.29 12.07
CA ALA A 305 5.36 -17.04 10.83
C ALA A 305 4.85 -18.46 11.06
N TRP A 306 4.16 -19.00 10.06
CA TRP A 306 3.73 -20.40 9.99
C TRP A 306 3.50 -20.82 8.53
N GLY A 307 3.34 -22.12 8.31
CA GLY A 307 3.30 -22.73 6.97
C GLY A 307 4.64 -23.35 6.55
N GLU A 308 4.84 -23.46 5.24
CA GLU A 308 6.05 -24.02 4.63
C GLU A 308 7.27 -23.14 4.91
N THR A 309 8.41 -23.78 5.16
CA THR A 309 9.71 -23.12 5.36
C THR A 309 10.67 -23.47 4.24
N LYS A 310 11.69 -22.64 4.04
CA LYS A 310 12.77 -22.84 3.05
C LYS A 310 13.51 -24.19 3.14
N ASN A 311 13.45 -24.87 4.27
CA ASN A 311 14.03 -26.20 4.45
C ASN A 311 13.07 -27.35 4.10
N GLY A 312 11.88 -27.04 3.57
CA GLY A 312 10.82 -28.00 3.27
C GLY A 312 10.13 -28.55 4.53
N THR A 313 10.26 -27.87 5.68
CA THR A 313 9.54 -28.25 6.92
C THR A 313 8.29 -27.39 7.10
N ASN A 314 7.24 -27.97 7.69
CA ASN A 314 5.98 -27.27 7.94
C ASN A 314 5.90 -26.79 9.39
N TRP A 315 5.53 -25.54 9.58
CA TRP A 315 5.19 -24.98 10.89
C TRP A 315 3.67 -24.86 10.98
N SER A 316 3.02 -25.87 11.55
CA SER A 316 1.56 -25.90 11.69
C SER A 316 0.99 -24.96 12.74
N SER A 317 1.80 -24.17 13.45
CA SER A 317 1.34 -23.17 14.44
C SER A 317 2.15 -21.89 14.34
N PRO A 318 1.56 -20.71 14.62
CA PRO A 318 2.28 -19.44 14.66
C PRO A 318 3.50 -19.54 15.56
N ARG A 319 4.67 -19.26 14.99
CA ARG A 319 5.92 -19.16 15.73
C ARG A 319 6.35 -17.71 15.78
N LYS A 320 6.59 -17.20 16.98
CA LYS A 320 7.22 -15.89 17.17
C LYS A 320 8.63 -15.93 16.59
N LEU A 321 8.94 -14.99 15.71
CA LEU A 321 10.28 -14.77 15.17
C LEU A 321 11.12 -13.97 16.17
N ASP A 322 12.44 -13.95 15.98
CA ASP A 322 13.32 -13.16 16.83
C ASP A 322 13.04 -11.65 16.69
N ASP A 323 13.46 -10.85 17.68
CA ASP A 323 13.15 -9.41 17.72
C ASP A 323 14.01 -8.59 16.72
N SER A 324 14.72 -9.23 15.78
CA SER A 324 15.57 -8.54 14.78
C SER A 324 14.80 -8.05 13.55
N HIS A 325 13.53 -8.43 13.41
CA HIS A 325 12.72 -8.11 12.25
C HIS A 325 12.05 -6.75 12.38
N SER A 326 12.35 -5.86 11.44
CA SER A 326 11.71 -4.55 11.33
C SER A 326 10.53 -4.56 10.36
N SER A 327 10.46 -5.56 9.47
CA SER A 327 9.54 -5.61 8.34
C SER A 327 8.98 -6.99 8.02
N PHE A 328 7.82 -7.06 7.33
CA PHE A 328 7.36 -8.32 6.74
C PHE A 328 8.35 -8.88 5.70
N ALA A 329 9.03 -8.01 4.94
CA ALA A 329 10.08 -8.43 4.00
C ALA A 329 11.27 -9.07 4.73
N SER A 330 11.67 -8.55 5.89
CA SER A 330 12.71 -9.16 6.72
C SER A 330 12.24 -10.46 7.37
N ALA A 331 10.99 -10.51 7.82
CA ALA A 331 10.39 -11.67 8.46
C ALA A 331 10.25 -12.83 7.47
N SER A 332 9.96 -12.55 6.19
CA SER A 332 9.78 -13.60 5.18
C SER A 332 11.05 -14.41 4.91
N VAL A 333 12.25 -13.86 5.15
CA VAL A 333 13.53 -14.57 4.94
C VAL A 333 13.75 -15.72 5.95
N GLN A 334 12.93 -15.79 7.01
CA GLN A 334 12.92 -16.95 7.91
C GLN A 334 12.25 -18.17 7.27
N VAL A 335 11.29 -17.93 6.38
CA VAL A 335 10.48 -18.98 5.72
C VAL A 335 10.78 -19.11 4.23
N LEU A 336 11.45 -18.14 3.61
CA LEU A 336 11.87 -18.14 2.21
C LEU A 336 13.38 -17.93 2.07
N ASP A 337 13.92 -18.31 0.91
CA ASP A 337 15.31 -18.03 0.53
C ASP A 337 15.54 -16.57 0.11
N SER A 338 14.48 -15.85 -0.27
CA SER A 338 14.54 -14.44 -0.70
C SER A 338 13.46 -13.61 0.01
N PRO A 339 13.72 -12.33 0.33
CA PRO A 339 12.71 -11.45 0.89
C PRO A 339 11.58 -11.21 -0.11
N LEU A 340 10.35 -11.24 0.38
CA LEU A 340 9.13 -10.91 -0.37
C LEU A 340 8.59 -9.56 0.08
N THR A 341 8.29 -8.67 -0.86
CA THR A 341 7.57 -7.41 -0.57
C THR A 341 6.07 -7.65 -0.67
N PHE A 342 5.31 -7.09 0.27
CA PHE A 342 3.85 -7.21 0.30
C PHE A 342 3.22 -5.86 -0.07
N GLY A 343 2.91 -5.67 -1.36
CA GLY A 343 2.49 -4.37 -1.90
C GLY A 343 3.61 -3.32 -1.92
N LEU A 344 3.26 -2.03 -2.03
CA LEU A 344 4.24 -0.94 -1.90
C LEU A 344 4.77 -0.88 -0.46
N THR A 345 5.98 -1.38 -0.23
CA THR A 345 6.69 -1.19 1.03
C THR A 345 7.21 0.24 1.07
N SER A 346 6.53 1.15 1.78
CA SER A 346 6.86 2.59 1.83
C SER A 346 7.47 2.99 3.17
N THR A 347 8.48 3.88 3.11
CA THR A 347 9.04 4.61 4.27
C THR A 347 8.31 5.93 4.57
N ILE A 348 7.39 6.34 3.68
CA ILE A 348 6.67 7.62 3.73
C ILE A 348 5.28 7.38 4.33
N TYR A 349 4.96 8.12 5.38
CA TYR A 349 3.63 8.11 5.99
C TYR A 349 2.74 9.11 5.27
N GLU A 350 1.72 8.62 4.55
CA GLU A 350 0.66 9.48 4.02
C GLU A 350 -0.47 9.61 5.05
N PHE A 351 -0.62 10.80 5.64
CA PHE A 351 -1.71 11.10 6.57
C PHE A 351 -2.85 11.83 5.85
N GLY A 352 -4.11 11.43 6.06
CA GLY A 352 -5.26 12.14 5.49
C GLY A 352 -6.65 11.69 5.96
N SER A 353 -7.66 12.55 5.78
CA SER A 353 -9.08 12.21 5.97
C SER A 353 -9.67 11.63 4.69
N HIS A 354 -10.54 10.61 4.81
CA HIS A 354 -11.10 9.86 3.66
C HIS A 354 -12.26 10.58 2.93
N ASP A 355 -12.39 11.90 3.06
CA ASP A 355 -13.46 12.67 2.41
C ASP A 355 -13.12 12.96 0.94
N SER A 356 -13.11 11.88 0.14
CA SER A 356 -12.63 11.84 -1.24
C SER A 356 -13.43 12.65 -2.28
N ILE A 357 -14.56 13.24 -1.91
CA ILE A 357 -15.44 13.95 -2.85
C ILE A 357 -15.06 15.44 -2.97
N SER A 358 -14.60 16.07 -1.89
CA SER A 358 -14.36 17.52 -1.89
C SER A 358 -13.05 17.94 -2.56
N TYR A 359 -12.06 17.04 -2.61
CA TYR A 359 -10.70 17.35 -3.10
C TYR A 359 -10.53 17.19 -4.62
N LYS A 360 -11.35 16.37 -5.30
CA LYS A 360 -11.19 16.13 -6.75
C LYS A 360 -11.50 17.35 -7.62
N SER A 361 -12.45 18.19 -7.19
CA SER A 361 -12.80 19.44 -7.91
C SER A 361 -11.75 20.54 -7.78
N ILE A 362 -10.82 20.41 -6.82
CA ILE A 362 -9.82 21.43 -6.48
C ILE A 362 -8.38 20.97 -6.70
N LEU A 363 -8.14 19.67 -6.92
CA LEU A 363 -6.84 19.15 -7.32
C LEU A 363 -6.25 19.87 -8.55
N PRO A 364 -7.04 20.21 -9.59
CA PRO A 364 -6.53 21.00 -10.72
C PRO A 364 -6.12 22.43 -10.36
N LEU A 365 -6.33 22.92 -9.14
CA LEU A 365 -5.87 24.25 -8.69
C LEU A 365 -4.47 24.22 -8.07
N PHE A 366 -3.98 23.05 -7.68
CA PHE A 366 -2.68 22.91 -7.04
C PHE A 366 -1.56 22.94 -8.08
N ASP A 367 -0.57 23.82 -7.89
CA ASP A 367 0.58 24.06 -8.77
C ASP A 367 0.23 24.19 -10.27
N ASN A 368 -0.94 24.76 -10.56
CA ASN A 368 -1.44 24.89 -11.92
C ASN A 368 -1.04 26.23 -12.55
N GLN A 369 -0.47 26.19 -13.75
CA GLN A 369 -0.10 27.37 -14.54
C GLN A 369 -1.28 28.21 -15.05
N ASP A 370 -2.44 27.60 -15.24
CA ASP A 370 -3.62 28.25 -15.80
C ASP A 370 -4.50 28.90 -14.73
N ASN A 371 -4.31 28.55 -13.45
CA ASN A 371 -5.22 28.92 -12.36
C ASN A 371 -4.48 29.35 -11.07
N TYR A 372 -3.48 30.22 -11.19
CA TYR A 372 -2.74 30.78 -10.05
C TYR A 372 -2.77 32.31 -10.03
N ASP A 373 -2.69 32.88 -8.84
CA ASP A 373 -2.59 34.33 -8.58
C ASP A 373 -1.53 34.67 -7.51
N VAL A 374 -0.76 33.66 -7.07
CA VAL A 374 0.46 33.81 -6.28
C VAL A 374 1.50 32.74 -6.63
N LYS A 375 2.79 33.10 -6.56
CA LYS A 375 3.92 32.19 -6.56
C LYS A 375 4.63 32.23 -5.21
N PHE A 376 4.85 31.06 -4.61
CA PHE A 376 5.78 30.92 -3.48
C PHE A 376 7.15 30.57 -4.04
N ILE A 377 8.16 31.39 -3.77
CA ILE A 377 9.54 31.22 -4.21
C ILE A 377 10.31 30.62 -3.04
N ILE A 378 10.90 29.45 -3.24
CA ILE A 378 11.72 28.74 -2.24
C ILE A 378 13.02 28.36 -2.92
N ASP A 379 14.12 28.98 -2.50
CA ASP A 379 15.42 28.91 -3.18
C ASP A 379 15.32 29.25 -4.69
N GLU A 380 15.68 28.30 -5.56
CA GLU A 380 15.59 28.43 -7.02
C GLU A 380 14.25 27.90 -7.60
N ASN A 381 13.39 27.32 -6.75
CA ASN A 381 12.13 26.71 -7.14
C ASN A 381 10.94 27.61 -6.82
N TYR A 382 9.77 27.29 -7.40
CA TYR A 382 8.54 27.99 -7.07
C TYR A 382 7.33 27.07 -7.12
N ILE A 383 6.31 27.39 -6.32
CA ILE A 383 5.03 26.70 -6.25
C ILE A 383 3.92 27.68 -6.61
N LYS A 384 3.08 27.33 -7.56
CA LYS A 384 1.93 28.15 -7.97
C LYS A 384 0.71 27.81 -7.13
N ALA A 385 -0.02 28.83 -6.68
CA ALA A 385 -1.23 28.61 -5.90
C ALA A 385 -2.33 29.65 -6.17
N CYS A 386 -3.54 29.31 -5.75
CA CYS A 386 -4.69 30.19 -5.77
C CYS A 386 -4.96 30.75 -4.37
N LYS A 387 -4.75 32.07 -4.17
CA LYS A 387 -5.02 32.81 -2.93
C LYS A 387 -6.44 32.61 -2.47
N PHE A 388 -7.43 32.68 -3.37
CA PHE A 388 -8.83 32.48 -3.01
C PHE A 388 -9.04 31.13 -2.31
N TYR A 389 -8.47 30.06 -2.88
CA TYR A 389 -8.53 28.75 -2.30
C TYR A 389 -7.79 28.68 -0.96
N LEU A 390 -6.54 29.13 -0.89
CA LEU A 390 -5.73 29.10 0.33
C LEU A 390 -6.40 29.84 1.50
N LYS A 391 -7.01 31.00 1.24
CA LYS A 391 -7.78 31.77 2.24
C LYS A 391 -9.02 31.03 2.76
N SER A 392 -9.57 30.12 1.96
CA SER A 392 -10.74 29.32 2.32
C SER A 392 -10.38 28.15 3.24
N VAL A 393 -9.17 27.59 3.12
CA VAL A 393 -8.76 26.38 3.84
C VAL A 393 -7.73 26.59 4.95
N SER A 394 -7.09 27.76 5.02
CA SER A 394 -6.08 28.09 6.04
C SER A 394 -6.30 29.50 6.61
N GLU A 395 -6.43 29.58 7.92
CA GLU A 395 -6.50 30.88 8.63
C GLU A 395 -5.21 31.69 8.47
N TYR A 396 -4.05 31.02 8.40
CA TYR A 396 -2.78 31.66 8.12
C TYR A 396 -2.83 32.41 6.78
N TYR A 397 -3.19 31.72 5.69
CA TYR A 397 -3.27 32.37 4.38
C TYR A 397 -4.41 33.38 4.28
N ARG A 398 -5.50 33.19 5.04
CA ARG A 398 -6.55 34.21 5.15
C ARG A 398 -6.03 35.53 5.70
N ARG A 399 -5.18 35.46 6.74
CA ARG A 399 -4.52 36.64 7.34
C ARG A 399 -3.43 37.18 6.43
N MET A 400 -2.59 36.30 5.87
CA MET A 400 -1.48 36.66 5.01
C MET A 400 -1.96 37.43 3.78
N PHE A 401 -2.96 36.94 3.06
CA PHE A 401 -3.54 37.62 1.89
C PHE A 401 -4.68 38.57 2.24
N SER A 402 -4.50 39.31 3.34
CA SER A 402 -5.38 40.42 3.75
C SER A 402 -4.60 41.73 3.77
N GLY A 403 -5.31 42.85 3.60
CA GLY A 403 -4.70 44.19 3.56
C GLY A 403 -3.70 44.36 2.41
N ASN A 404 -2.51 44.87 2.71
CA ASN A 404 -1.49 45.26 1.73
C ASN A 404 -0.93 44.09 0.90
N TRP A 405 -1.10 42.84 1.36
CA TRP A 405 -0.60 41.64 0.69
C TRP A 405 -1.57 41.07 -0.34
N ILE A 406 -2.74 41.69 -0.53
CA ILE A 406 -3.73 41.28 -1.53
C ILE A 406 -3.13 41.33 -2.93
N GLU A 407 -2.35 42.37 -3.24
CA GLU A 407 -1.80 42.60 -4.58
C GLU A 407 -0.50 41.82 -4.85
N ASN A 408 0.14 41.24 -3.82
CA ASN A 408 1.41 40.51 -3.97
C ASN A 408 1.21 39.20 -4.75
N ASP A 409 1.75 39.11 -5.95
CA ASP A 409 1.73 37.90 -6.80
C ASP A 409 2.93 36.98 -6.57
N GLN A 410 3.87 37.37 -5.70
CA GLN A 410 5.04 36.59 -5.29
C GLN A 410 5.29 36.70 -3.79
N VAL A 411 5.68 35.57 -3.19
CA VAL A 411 6.03 35.43 -1.77
C VAL A 411 7.30 34.60 -1.69
N THR A 412 8.34 35.10 -1.04
CA THR A 412 9.54 34.30 -0.75
C THR A 412 9.37 33.55 0.58
N ILE A 413 9.72 32.27 0.61
CA ILE A 413 9.76 31.42 1.80
C ILE A 413 11.22 30.99 2.01
N ASP A 414 11.84 31.50 3.07
CA ASP A 414 13.25 31.24 3.39
C ASP A 414 13.41 30.23 4.54
N ASP A 415 12.35 29.98 5.31
CA ASP A 415 12.40 29.19 6.55
C ASP A 415 12.19 27.68 6.34
N TYR A 416 11.69 27.26 5.17
CA TYR A 416 11.29 25.88 4.89
C TYR A 416 11.82 25.43 3.53
N SER A 417 12.23 24.16 3.44
CA SER A 417 12.60 23.55 2.17
C SER A 417 11.42 23.47 1.20
N TYR A 418 11.73 23.41 -0.10
CA TYR A 418 10.71 23.26 -1.15
C TYR A 418 9.81 22.05 -0.88
N GLU A 419 10.38 20.91 -0.52
CA GLU A 419 9.65 19.67 -0.26
C GLU A 419 8.66 19.79 0.91
N THR A 420 9.09 20.39 2.02
CA THR A 420 8.21 20.65 3.17
C THR A 420 7.06 21.58 2.79
N TYR A 421 7.36 22.69 2.13
CA TYR A 421 6.35 23.69 1.80
C TYR A 421 5.37 23.17 0.75
N TYR A 422 5.86 22.42 -0.24
CA TYR A 422 5.06 21.73 -1.24
C TYR A 422 4.15 20.68 -0.61
N ALA A 423 4.66 19.85 0.29
CA ALA A 423 3.86 18.87 1.01
C ALA A 423 2.73 19.53 1.83
N TYR A 424 3.01 20.67 2.47
CA TYR A 424 1.99 21.43 3.20
C TYR A 424 0.92 22.01 2.28
N LEU A 425 1.30 22.68 1.19
CA LEU A 425 0.33 23.20 0.22
C LEU A 425 -0.48 22.08 -0.42
N ARG A 426 0.14 20.95 -0.75
CA ARG A 426 -0.56 19.75 -1.23
C ARG A 426 -1.56 19.25 -0.20
N MET A 427 -1.22 19.22 1.09
CA MET A 427 -2.13 18.84 2.17
C MET A 427 -3.37 19.72 2.20
N LEU A 428 -3.20 21.04 2.05
CA LEU A 428 -4.34 21.96 2.00
C LEU A 428 -5.27 21.67 0.82
N HIS A 429 -4.76 21.19 -0.32
CA HIS A 429 -5.54 20.88 -1.52
C HIS A 429 -6.13 19.47 -1.55
N THR A 430 -5.46 18.51 -0.92
CA THR A 430 -5.78 17.08 -1.06
C THR A 430 -6.28 16.46 0.24
N GLY A 431 -6.09 17.15 1.36
CA GLY A 431 -6.24 16.58 2.69
C GLY A 431 -5.18 15.54 3.03
N LYS A 432 -4.17 15.34 2.17
CA LYS A 432 -3.14 14.31 2.31
C LYS A 432 -1.76 14.93 2.42
N ILE A 433 -0.97 14.49 3.39
CA ILE A 433 0.42 14.91 3.53
C ILE A 433 1.37 13.73 3.61
N HIS A 434 2.52 13.87 2.96
CA HIS A 434 3.65 12.96 3.10
C HIS A 434 4.58 13.46 4.21
N ILE A 435 4.71 12.67 5.27
CA ILE A 435 5.64 12.93 6.37
C ILE A 435 6.71 11.83 6.39
N ASN A 436 7.96 12.25 6.47
CA ASN A 436 9.11 11.36 6.57
C ASN A 436 10.14 11.93 7.56
N ARG A 437 11.21 11.17 7.82
CA ARG A 437 12.25 11.57 8.77
C ARG A 437 12.98 12.84 8.33
N GLN A 438 12.99 13.21 7.06
CA GLN A 438 13.72 14.38 6.56
C GLN A 438 12.93 15.67 6.79
N ASN A 439 11.62 15.67 6.49
CA ASN A 439 10.78 16.86 6.55
C ASN A 439 10.07 17.08 7.91
N ILE A 440 10.00 16.08 8.79
CA ILE A 440 9.24 16.16 10.05
C ILE A 440 9.60 17.37 10.93
N THR A 441 10.88 17.73 11.03
CA THR A 441 11.33 18.87 11.83
C THR A 441 10.72 20.18 11.33
N GLU A 442 10.77 20.40 10.02
CA GLU A 442 10.24 21.59 9.38
C GLU A 442 8.71 21.59 9.40
N LEU A 443 8.07 20.43 9.20
CA LEU A 443 6.61 20.31 9.26
C LEU A 443 6.04 20.58 10.66
N VAL A 444 6.73 20.17 11.73
CA VAL A 444 6.33 20.51 13.11
C VAL A 444 6.44 22.02 13.34
N ASP A 445 7.54 22.64 12.92
CA ASP A 445 7.70 24.09 13.03
C ASP A 445 6.63 24.83 12.23
N LEU A 446 6.42 24.44 10.98
CA LEU A 446 5.41 25.02 10.08
C LEU A 446 4.01 24.89 10.69
N ALA A 447 3.64 23.71 11.20
CA ALA A 447 2.35 23.48 11.84
C ALA A 447 2.11 24.45 12.99
N ASN A 448 3.12 24.64 13.84
CA ASN A 448 3.07 25.56 14.96
C ASN A 448 3.00 27.02 14.50
N CYS A 449 3.87 27.42 13.58
CA CYS A 449 3.96 28.79 13.06
C CYS A 449 2.68 29.21 12.33
N TYR A 450 2.04 28.29 11.60
CA TYR A 450 0.85 28.56 10.81
C TYR A 450 -0.43 28.31 11.60
N GLY A 451 -0.33 27.73 12.81
CA GLY A 451 -1.45 27.37 13.65
C GLY A 451 -2.34 26.28 13.03
N ASP A 452 -1.73 25.35 12.28
CA ASP A 452 -2.43 24.27 11.60
C ASP A 452 -2.50 23.02 12.50
N GLU A 453 -3.58 22.91 13.27
CA GLU A 453 -3.79 21.81 14.22
C GLU A 453 -3.85 20.44 13.53
N ARG A 454 -4.35 20.39 12.30
CA ARG A 454 -4.42 19.14 11.52
C ARG A 454 -3.04 18.66 11.14
N LEU A 455 -2.19 19.58 10.65
CA LEU A 455 -0.80 19.24 10.36
C LEU A 455 -0.07 18.78 11.62
N MET A 456 -0.28 19.49 12.73
CA MET A 456 0.33 19.14 14.01
C MET A 456 -0.06 17.73 14.45
N GLU A 457 -1.34 17.35 14.36
CA GLU A 457 -1.82 16.01 14.71
C GLU A 457 -1.14 14.92 13.85
N TYR A 458 -0.93 15.18 12.55
CA TYR A 458 -0.23 14.26 11.67
C TYR A 458 1.26 14.13 12.05
N CYS A 459 1.94 15.24 12.33
CA CYS A 459 3.33 15.25 12.80
C CYS A 459 3.49 14.52 14.14
N GLU A 460 2.62 14.78 15.12
CA GLU A 460 2.61 14.09 16.42
C GLU A 460 2.41 12.58 16.26
N THR A 461 1.50 12.19 15.35
CA THR A 461 1.25 10.78 15.07
C THR A 461 2.44 10.12 14.41
N PHE A 462 3.10 10.78 13.46
CA PHE A 462 4.35 10.31 12.86
C PHE A 462 5.43 10.11 13.92
N ILE A 463 5.74 11.15 14.70
CA ILE A 463 6.78 11.10 15.74
C ILE A 463 6.50 9.96 16.73
N ARG A 464 5.25 9.84 17.19
CA ARG A 464 4.87 8.76 18.12
C ARG A 464 5.04 7.36 17.53
N ASN A 465 4.87 7.19 16.22
CA ASN A 465 5.03 5.88 15.57
C ASN A 465 6.49 5.59 15.21
N ASP A 466 7.32 6.62 15.00
CA ASP A 466 8.72 6.50 14.60
C ASP A 466 9.70 6.60 15.78
N LEU A 467 9.23 6.88 17.00
CA LEU A 467 10.06 7.06 18.19
C LEU A 467 10.64 5.73 18.70
N ASP A 468 11.96 5.60 18.59
CA ASP A 468 12.81 4.51 19.06
C ASP A 468 14.13 5.05 19.66
N GLU A 469 15.03 4.17 20.11
CA GLU A 469 16.34 4.59 20.66
C GLU A 469 17.20 5.37 19.65
N GLN A 470 17.07 5.10 18.35
CA GLN A 470 17.89 5.74 17.31
C GLN A 470 17.34 7.12 16.90
N THR A 471 16.03 7.31 16.95
CA THR A 471 15.33 8.52 16.52
C THR A 471 15.06 9.49 17.67
N MET A 472 15.10 9.02 18.92
CA MET A 472 14.89 9.84 20.11
C MET A 472 15.77 11.10 20.18
N PRO A 473 17.09 11.08 19.84
CA PRO A 473 17.91 12.29 19.84
C PRO A 473 17.38 13.38 18.90
N LYS A 474 16.69 12.98 17.82
CA LYS A 474 16.09 13.89 16.84
C LYS A 474 14.74 14.44 17.30
N TYR A 475 13.90 13.61 17.93
CA TYR A 475 12.54 14.00 18.30
C TYR A 475 12.41 14.66 19.66
N LEU A 476 13.28 14.33 20.62
CA LEU A 476 13.22 14.90 21.96
C LEU A 476 13.29 16.44 21.97
N PRO A 477 14.14 17.11 21.16
CA PRO A 477 14.12 18.57 21.05
C PRO A 477 12.79 19.13 20.54
N LEU A 478 12.15 18.45 19.58
CA LEU A 478 10.86 18.88 19.00
C LEU A 478 9.72 18.71 20.01
N ILE A 479 9.66 17.54 20.66
CA ILE A 479 8.66 17.23 21.70
C ILE A 479 8.70 18.29 22.80
N ASN A 480 9.90 18.63 23.27
CA ASN A 480 10.08 19.62 24.31
C ASN A 480 9.79 21.05 23.84
N LYS A 481 10.21 21.42 22.62
CA LYS A 481 10.05 22.79 22.10
C LYS A 481 8.59 23.15 21.83
N TYR A 482 7.81 22.20 21.30
CA TYR A 482 6.43 22.45 20.85
C TYR A 482 5.37 21.80 21.75
N GLU A 483 5.77 21.24 22.90
CA GLU A 483 4.87 20.59 23.87
C GLU A 483 3.93 19.56 23.21
N LEU A 484 4.49 18.73 22.33
CA LEU A 484 3.73 17.76 21.53
C LEU A 484 2.91 16.82 22.43
N LYS A 485 1.66 16.56 22.09
CA LYS A 485 0.72 15.79 22.91
C LYS A 485 0.85 14.29 22.64
N GLY A 486 1.30 13.54 23.65
CA GLY A 486 1.31 12.08 23.62
C GLY A 486 1.90 11.48 24.89
N SER A 487 1.41 10.32 25.33
CA SER A 487 2.10 9.50 26.32
C SER A 487 3.34 8.87 25.69
N TYR A 488 4.44 9.60 25.66
CA TYR A 488 5.74 9.08 25.22
C TYR A 488 6.34 8.26 26.36
N THR A 489 6.36 6.94 26.23
CA THR A 489 7.11 6.07 27.14
C THR A 489 8.60 6.26 26.87
N ILE A 490 9.25 7.07 27.70
CA ILE A 490 10.71 7.21 27.72
C ILE A 490 11.28 5.88 28.26
N PRO A 491 12.10 5.14 27.50
CA PRO A 491 12.87 4.03 28.04
C PRO A 491 13.74 4.57 29.19
N TYR A 492 13.56 3.99 30.37
CA TYR A 492 14.19 4.42 31.62
C TYR A 492 15.70 4.13 31.68
N TYR A 493 16.51 4.52 30.70
CA TYR A 493 17.97 4.41 30.81
C TYR A 493 18.70 5.48 29.99
N MET A 494 19.06 6.60 30.63
CA MET A 494 20.46 7.10 30.73
C MET A 494 20.51 8.32 31.66
N PRO A 495 21.53 8.42 32.56
CA PRO A 495 21.74 9.59 33.40
C PRO A 495 22.40 10.73 32.60
N TYR A 496 22.13 11.95 33.07
CA TYR A 496 22.58 13.26 32.59
C TYR A 496 23.99 13.36 32.00
#